data_AF-A0A2S4LDM8-F1
#
_entry.id   AF-A0A2S4LDM8-F1
#
_cell.length_a   1.000
_cell.length_b   1.000
_cell.length_c   1.000
_cell.angle_alpha   90.00
_cell.angle_beta   90.00
_cell.angle_gamma   90.00
#
_symmetry.space_group_name_H-M   'P 1'
#
loop_
_entity.id
_entity.type
_entity.pdbx_description
1 polymer ?
#
loop_
_entity_poly.entity_id
_entity_poly.type
_entity_poly.pdbx_seq_one_letter_code
_entity_poly.pdbx_strand_id
1 'polypeptide(L)'
;MPGDAQTLELLVGLHELAICRLFEAVPGGDEAKRLFVQDVQRLLDSTNEVQAHSPAAQTYEALLRRLGAATPDAAGGLGVVPTPKQGLPTSGSGE
;
A
#
# COMPACT_ATOMS: atom_id res chain seq x y z
N MET A 1 6.37 26.09 -6.47
CA MET A 1 6.42 25.16 -7.62
C MET A 1 5.30 24.14 -7.46
N PRO A 2 4.15 24.32 -8.12
CA PRO A 2 2.96 23.46 -7.97
C PRO A 2 2.99 22.16 -8.81
N GLY A 3 4.01 21.94 -9.65
CA GLY A 3 4.08 20.80 -10.57
C GLY A 3 4.39 19.45 -9.91
N ASP A 4 5.13 19.45 -8.80
CA ASP A 4 5.60 18.20 -8.19
C ASP A 4 4.48 17.47 -7.44
N ALA A 5 3.60 18.20 -6.78
CA ALA A 5 2.46 17.63 -6.05
C ALA A 5 1.43 17.00 -6.98
N GLN A 6 1.06 17.68 -8.07
CA GLN A 6 0.14 17.14 -9.09
C GLN A 6 0.72 15.92 -9.81
N THR A 7 2.03 15.94 -10.06
CA THR A 7 2.73 14.77 -10.64
C THR A 7 2.69 13.59 -9.67
N LEU A 8 2.91 13.84 -8.37
CA LEU A 8 2.83 12.80 -7.35
C LEU A 8 1.41 12.20 -7.26
N GLU A 9 0.38 13.05 -7.23
CA GLU A 9 -1.02 12.61 -7.20
C GLU A 9 -1.38 11.75 -8.42
N LEU A 10 -0.92 12.15 -9.61
CA LEU A 10 -1.12 11.39 -10.84
C LEU A 10 -0.43 10.01 -10.77
N LEU A 11 0.81 9.97 -10.27
CA LEU A 11 1.56 8.71 -10.13
C LEU A 11 0.93 7.77 -9.10
N VAL A 12 0.41 8.32 -8.00
CA VAL A 12 -0.34 7.56 -6.99
C VAL A 12 -1.62 6.98 -7.63
N GLY A 13 -2.39 7.79 -8.35
CA GLY A 13 -3.60 7.32 -9.04
C GLY A 13 -3.31 6.24 -10.09
N LEU A 14 -2.22 6.38 -10.85
CA LEU A 14 -1.79 5.37 -11.82
C LEU A 14 -1.39 4.06 -11.14
N HIS A 15 -0.67 4.12 -10.02
CA HIS A 15 -0.31 2.94 -9.23
C HIS A 15 -1.54 2.23 -8.65
N GLU A 16 -2.50 2.97 -8.13
CA GLU A 16 -3.75 2.39 -7.60
C GLU A 16 -4.54 1.68 -8.71
N LEU A 17 -4.62 2.28 -9.90
CA LEU A 17 -5.25 1.65 -11.07
C LEU A 17 -4.48 0.40 -11.51
N ALA A 18 -3.15 0.46 -11.56
CA ALA A 18 -2.31 -0.67 -11.96
C ALA A 18 -2.49 -1.86 -11.01
N ILE A 19 -2.54 -1.63 -9.69
CA ILE A 19 -2.76 -2.68 -8.69
C ILE A 19 -4.14 -3.33 -8.86
N CYS A 20 -5.19 -2.54 -9.13
CA CYS A 20 -6.53 -3.08 -9.33
C CYS A 20 -6.63 -3.92 -10.62
N ARG A 21 -6.00 -3.45 -11.70
CA ARG A 21 -6.02 -4.13 -13.01
C ARG A 21 -5.01 -5.27 -13.13
N LEU A 22 -4.03 -5.35 -12.24
CA LEU A 22 -2.95 -6.35 -12.26
C LEU A 22 -3.48 -7.79 -12.35
N PHE A 23 -4.56 -8.06 -11.63
CA PHE A 23 -5.18 -9.37 -11.58
C PHE A 23 -6.15 -9.57 -12.76
N GLU A 24 -6.92 -8.55 -13.14
CA GLU A 24 -7.89 -8.65 -14.24
C GLU A 24 -7.24 -8.96 -15.61
N ALA A 25 -5.98 -8.57 -15.81
CA ALA A 25 -5.25 -8.75 -17.05
C ALA A 25 -4.77 -10.20 -17.29
N VAL A 26 -4.91 -11.10 -16.32
CA VAL A 26 -4.28 -12.43 -16.34
C VAL A 26 -5.34 -13.54 -16.15
N PRO A 27 -5.30 -14.64 -16.94
CA PRO A 27 -6.13 -15.81 -16.69
C PRO A 27 -5.92 -16.36 -15.27
N GLY A 28 -7.01 -16.55 -14.52
CA GLY A 28 -6.95 -16.96 -13.11
C GLY A 28 -6.64 -15.83 -12.12
N GLY A 29 -6.64 -14.59 -12.58
CA GLY A 29 -6.35 -13.41 -11.77
C GLY A 29 -7.25 -13.21 -10.56
N ASP A 30 -8.53 -13.55 -10.65
CA ASP A 30 -9.44 -13.45 -9.51
C ASP A 30 -9.03 -14.36 -8.34
N GLU A 31 -8.55 -15.56 -8.66
CA GLU A 31 -8.04 -16.49 -7.65
C GLU A 31 -6.69 -16.02 -7.11
N ALA A 32 -5.81 -15.51 -7.97
CA ALA A 32 -4.56 -14.89 -7.54
C ALA A 32 -4.79 -13.67 -6.63
N LYS A 33 -5.81 -12.85 -6.92
CA LYS A 33 -6.24 -11.72 -6.10
C LYS A 33 -6.74 -12.21 -4.74
N ARG A 34 -7.56 -13.26 -4.71
CA ARG A 34 -8.09 -13.87 -3.47
C ARG A 34 -6.97 -14.37 -2.57
N LEU A 35 -6.00 -15.10 -3.13
CA LEU A 35 -4.84 -15.60 -2.40
C LEU A 35 -3.95 -14.46 -1.90
N PHE A 36 -3.69 -13.46 -2.75
CA PHE A 36 -2.92 -12.28 -2.36
C PHE A 36 -3.56 -11.51 -1.19
N VAL A 37 -4.88 -11.30 -1.24
CA VAL A 37 -5.64 -10.70 -0.14
C VAL A 37 -5.47 -11.52 1.15
N GLN A 38 -5.54 -12.84 1.07
CA GLN A 38 -5.38 -13.71 2.24
C GLN A 38 -3.98 -13.61 2.85
N ASP A 39 -2.94 -13.55 2.01
CA ASP A 39 -1.57 -13.41 2.48
C ASP A 39 -1.29 -12.04 3.11
N VAL A 40 -1.84 -10.96 2.52
CA VAL A 40 -1.73 -9.61 3.11
C VAL A 40 -2.47 -9.52 4.43
N GLN A 41 -3.63 -10.18 4.58
CA GLN A 41 -4.35 -10.26 5.84
C GLN A 41 -3.52 -10.97 6.91
N ARG A 42 -2.93 -12.13 6.58
CA ARG A 42 -2.05 -12.87 7.50
C ARG A 42 -0.85 -12.02 7.93
N LEU A 43 -0.26 -11.28 7.00
CA LEU A 43 0.86 -10.38 7.28
C LEU A 43 0.45 -9.21 8.20
N LEU A 44 -0.75 -8.65 8.00
CA LEU A 44 -1.31 -7.62 8.89
C LEU A 44 -1.51 -8.17 10.31
N ASP A 45 -2.10 -9.36 10.42
CA ASP A 45 -2.35 -10.01 11.72
C ASP A 45 -1.03 -10.24 12.47
N SER A 46 -0.03 -10.86 11.82
CA SER A 46 1.32 -11.05 12.40
C SER A 46 2.02 -9.73 12.72
N THR A 47 1.82 -8.68 11.91
CA THR A 47 2.39 -7.35 12.19
C THR A 47 1.74 -6.74 13.43
N ASN A 48 0.42 -6.87 13.59
CA ASN A 48 -0.32 -6.34 14.74
C ASN A 48 0.02 -7.08 16.05
N GLU A 49 0.37 -8.37 15.99
CA GLU A 49 0.85 -9.13 17.16
C GLU A 49 2.14 -8.54 17.76
N VAL A 50 3.02 -7.99 16.90
CA VAL A 50 4.32 -7.45 17.34
C VAL A 50 4.26 -5.94 17.54
N GLN A 51 3.59 -5.21 16.63
CA GLN A 51 3.53 -3.75 16.59
C GLN A 51 2.18 -3.27 16.04
N ALA A 52 1.15 -3.35 16.89
CA ALA A 52 -0.16 -2.80 16.59
C ALA A 52 -0.07 -1.31 16.21
N HIS A 53 -0.86 -0.91 15.20
CA HIS A 53 -0.95 0.47 14.68
C HIS A 53 0.35 1.06 14.12
N SER A 54 1.34 0.21 13.83
CA SER A 54 2.57 0.64 13.15
C SER A 54 2.28 1.20 11.76
N PRO A 55 3.18 2.03 11.20
CA PRO A 55 3.06 2.50 9.81
C PRO A 55 2.96 1.34 8.79
N ALA A 56 3.57 0.19 9.09
CA ALA A 56 3.46 -1.02 8.28
C ALA A 56 2.03 -1.59 8.31
N ALA A 57 1.42 -1.72 9.49
CA ALA A 57 0.04 -2.17 9.64
C ALA A 57 -0.93 -1.26 8.87
N GLN A 58 -0.78 0.07 8.99
CA GLN A 58 -1.58 1.05 8.25
C GLN A 58 -1.42 0.91 6.72
N THR A 59 -0.23 0.55 6.26
CA THR A 59 0.04 0.29 4.84
C THR A 59 -0.71 -0.94 4.34
N TYR A 60 -0.71 -2.04 5.11
CA TYR A 60 -1.43 -3.26 4.74
C TYR A 60 -2.95 -3.07 4.78
N GLU A 61 -3.47 -2.34 5.78
CA GLU A 61 -4.89 -1.97 5.85
C GLU A 61 -5.33 -1.14 4.63
N ALA A 62 -4.52 -0.14 4.26
CA ALA A 62 -4.78 0.69 3.08
C ALA A 62 -4.73 -0.14 1.79
N LEU A 63 -3.81 -1.10 1.69
CA LEU A 63 -3.72 -2.02 0.55
C LEU A 63 -4.96 -2.93 0.45
N LEU A 64 -5.39 -3.54 1.56
CA LEU A 64 -6.60 -4.37 1.61
C LEU A 64 -7.85 -3.58 1.22
N ARG A 65 -7.96 -2.31 1.67
CA ARG A 65 -9.07 -1.43 1.27
C ARG A 65 -9.09 -1.16 -0.23
N ARG A 66 -7.93 -0.89 -0.83
CA ARG A 66 -7.79 -0.67 -2.29
C ARG A 66 -8.14 -1.91 -3.10
N LEU A 67 -7.82 -3.10 -2.59
CA LEU A 67 -8.16 -4.37 -3.23
C LEU A 67 -9.66 -4.72 -3.14
N GLY A 68 -10.45 -3.96 -2.36
CA GLY A 68 -11.86 -4.23 -2.09
C GLY A 68 -12.06 -5.33 -1.04
N ALA A 69 -11.03 -5.65 -0.25
CA ALA A 69 -11.07 -6.68 0.78
C ALA A 69 -11.46 -6.15 2.18
N ALA A 70 -11.54 -4.83 2.35
CA ALA A 70 -12.01 -4.22 3.60
C ALA A 70 -13.54 -4.04 3.60
N THR A 71 -14.17 -4.20 4.76
CA THR A 71 -15.61 -3.92 4.94
C THR A 71 -15.92 -2.43 4.65
N PRO A 72 -17.07 -2.14 4.03
CA PRO A 72 -17.40 -0.80 3.53
C PRO A 72 -17.61 0.29 4.60
N ASP A 73 -17.43 -0.03 5.88
CA ASP A 73 -17.63 0.88 7.01
C ASP A 73 -16.35 1.65 7.44
N ALA A 74 -15.23 1.46 6.74
CA ALA A 74 -14.03 2.27 6.97
C ALA A 74 -14.13 3.61 6.22
N ALA A 75 -15.03 4.48 6.67
CA ALA A 75 -15.11 5.87 6.24
C ALA A 75 -13.80 6.60 6.59
N GLY A 76 -12.94 6.80 5.59
CA GLY A 76 -11.68 7.51 5.76
C GLY A 76 -10.93 7.60 4.44
N GLY A 77 -11.35 8.54 3.60
CA GLY A 77 -10.60 8.94 2.41
C GLY A 77 -9.22 9.46 2.79
N LEU A 78 -8.21 9.03 2.03
CA LEU A 78 -6.89 9.64 1.86
C LEU A 78 -6.17 10.09 3.15
N GLY A 79 -5.74 9.12 3.96
CA GLY A 79 -4.67 9.33 4.93
C GLY A 79 -3.31 9.14 4.25
N VAL A 80 -2.60 10.25 3.98
CA VAL A 80 -1.18 10.23 3.58
C VAL A 80 -0.40 9.55 4.71
N VAL A 81 0.24 8.40 4.43
CA VAL A 81 1.18 7.79 5.38
C VAL A 81 2.46 8.64 5.34
N PRO A 82 2.88 9.29 6.44
CA PRO A 82 4.10 10.09 6.45
C PRO A 82 5.31 9.18 6.25
N THR A 83 6.18 9.55 5.30
CA THR A 83 7.47 8.89 5.08
C THR A 83 8.30 8.96 6.38
N PRO A 84 8.83 7.84 6.90
CA PRO A 84 9.71 7.84 8.07
C PRO A 84 10.97 8.67 7.78
N LYS A 85 11.31 9.63 8.67
CA LYS A 85 12.45 10.54 8.51
C LYS A 85 13.83 9.94 8.84
N GLN A 86 13.94 8.66 9.17
CA GLN A 86 15.20 8.06 9.59
C GLN A 86 15.45 6.73 8.87
N GLY A 87 16.36 6.78 7.90
CA GLY A 87 16.84 5.61 7.18
C GLY A 87 17.42 5.89 5.80
N LEU A 88 18.20 6.96 5.63
CA LEU A 88 19.08 7.07 4.46
C LEU A 88 20.43 6.44 4.84
N PRO A 89 20.90 5.38 4.13
CA PRO A 89 22.29 4.96 4.28
C PRO A 89 23.18 6.12 3.82
N THR A 90 24.15 6.51 4.64
CA THR A 90 25.15 7.51 4.25
C THR A 90 25.89 7.00 3.02
N SER A 91 25.70 7.65 1.87
CA SER A 91 26.57 7.48 0.71
C SER A 91 27.98 7.88 1.11
N GLY A 92 28.82 6.90 1.41
CA GLY A 92 30.26 7.10 1.52
C GLY A 92 30.79 7.47 0.14
N SER A 93 31.23 8.73 0.00
CA SER A 93 32.05 9.15 -1.13
C SER A 93 33.43 8.52 -0.93
N GLY A 94 33.88 7.73 -1.90
CA GLY A 94 35.23 7.21 -1.92
C GLY A 94 36.24 8.34 -2.12
N GLU A 95 37.29 8.31 -1.30
CA GLU A 95 38.67 8.63 -1.68
C GLU A 95 39.56 7.47 -1.25
#